data_AF-A0A917NXZ0-F1
#
_entry.id   AF-A0A917NXZ0-F1
#
_cell.length_a   1.000
_cell.length_b   1.000
_cell.length_c   1.000
_cell.angle_alpha   90.00
_cell.angle_beta   90.00
_cell.angle_gamma   90.00
#
_symmetry.space_group_name_H-M   'P 1'
#
loop_
_entity.id
_entity.type
_entity.pdbx_description
1 polymer ?
#
loop_
_entity_poly.entity_id
_entity_poly.type
_entity_poly.pdbx_seq_one_letter_code
_entity_poly.pdbx_strand_id
1 'polypeptide(L)'
;MTAAGYNPTTDSAFFADVTDVFRKHPEAAQRYALASLVLEQEMEIDFTRKHGVSRIEDGRIITEFHDRESDPAVIRSRLCIKWELRGQDLVCVDWREAEV
;
A
#
# COMPACT_ATOMS: atom_id res chain seq x y z
N MET A 1 -14.55 19.23 1.22
CA MET A 1 -14.19 18.54 2.48
C MET A 1 -14.75 17.13 2.42
N THR A 2 -14.02 16.20 1.82
CA THR A 2 -14.34 14.79 1.96
C THR A 2 -13.82 14.36 3.32
N ALA A 3 -14.73 14.01 4.23
CA ALA A 3 -14.33 13.37 5.48
C ALA A 3 -13.53 12.12 5.11
N ALA A 4 -12.32 11.99 5.64
CA ALA A 4 -11.52 10.78 5.48
C ALA A 4 -12.41 9.57 5.80
N GLY A 5 -12.64 8.69 4.83
CA GLY A 5 -13.51 7.52 4.96
C GLY A 5 -12.95 6.43 5.89
N TYR A 6 -11.89 6.74 6.65
CA TYR A 6 -11.27 5.89 7.64
C TYR A 6 -11.15 6.69 8.94
N ASN A 7 -11.60 6.11 10.05
CA ASN A 7 -11.54 6.75 11.36
C ASN A 7 -11.28 5.67 12.40
N PRO A 8 -10.14 5.70 13.11
CA PRO A 8 -9.82 4.70 14.14
C PRO A 8 -10.91 4.52 15.21
N THR A 9 -11.71 5.56 15.46
CA THR A 9 -12.86 5.50 16.37
C THR A 9 -14.05 4.77 15.74
N THR A 10 -14.37 5.07 14.48
CA THR A 10 -15.48 4.46 13.74
C THR A 10 -15.17 3.01 13.36
N ASP A 11 -13.94 2.73 12.98
CA ASP A 11 -13.44 1.42 12.55
C ASP A 11 -12.81 0.64 13.72
N SER A 12 -13.20 0.95 14.96
CA SER A 12 -12.56 0.47 16.18
C SER A 12 -12.51 -1.06 16.29
N ALA A 13 -13.55 -1.77 15.83
CA ALA A 13 -13.56 -3.23 15.79
C ALA A 13 -12.47 -3.80 14.87
N PHE A 14 -12.32 -3.23 13.67
CA PHE A 14 -11.26 -3.63 12.74
C PHE A 14 -9.86 -3.38 13.32
N PHE A 15 -9.65 -2.21 13.92
CA PHE A 15 -8.35 -1.90 14.53
C PHE A 15 -8.05 -2.76 15.76
N ALA A 16 -9.07 -3.19 16.52
CA ALA A 16 -8.90 -4.15 17.61
C ALA A 16 -8.40 -5.50 17.07
N ASP A 17 -9.01 -6.01 15.99
CA ASP A 17 -8.60 -7.26 15.35
C ASP A 17 -7.15 -7.18 14.82
N VAL A 18 -6.78 -6.08 14.17
CA VAL A 18 -5.38 -5.92 13.70
C VAL A 18 -4.40 -5.78 14.86
N THR A 19 -4.79 -5.10 15.94
CA THR A 19 -3.96 -5.01 17.15
C THR A 19 -3.69 -6.40 17.72
N ASP A 20 -4.69 -7.27 17.72
CA ASP A 20 -4.54 -8.66 18.16
C ASP A 20 -3.61 -9.46 17.24
N VAL A 21 -3.65 -9.23 15.92
CA VAL A 21 -2.69 -9.82 14.97
C VAL A 21 -1.26 -9.37 15.27
N PHE A 22 -1.02 -8.07 15.47
CA PHE A 22 0.31 -7.57 15.80
C PHE A 22 0.80 -8.04 17.18
N ARG A 23 -0.10 -8.24 18.15
CA ARG A 23 0.27 -8.85 19.44
C ARG A 23 0.72 -10.30 19.28
N LYS A 24 0.11 -11.06 18.36
CA LYS A 24 0.49 -12.45 18.02
C LYS A 24 1.79 -12.51 17.20
N HIS A 25 2.10 -11.46 16.43
CA HIS A 25 3.26 -11.38 15.54
C HIS A 25 4.08 -10.11 15.78
N PRO A 26 4.77 -9.99 16.93
CA PRO A 26 5.44 -8.74 17.34
C PRO A 26 6.55 -8.30 16.38
N GLU A 27 7.25 -9.24 15.70
CA GLU A 27 8.22 -8.87 14.68
C GLU A 27 7.59 -8.21 13.45
N ALA A 28 6.38 -8.64 13.06
CA ALA A 28 5.67 -8.03 11.94
C ALA A 28 5.25 -6.59 12.28
N ALA A 29 4.88 -6.33 13.54
CA ALA A 29 4.54 -4.99 14.02
C ALA A 29 5.69 -3.96 13.91
N GLN A 30 6.95 -4.44 13.81
CA GLN A 30 8.12 -3.59 13.59
C GLN A 30 8.44 -3.34 12.12
N ARG A 31 7.86 -4.14 11.21
CA ARG A 31 8.20 -4.12 9.77
C ARG A 31 7.05 -3.66 8.89
N TYR A 32 5.81 -3.77 9.37
CA TYR A 32 4.60 -3.45 8.62
C TYR A 32 3.74 -2.44 9.37
N ALA A 33 3.03 -1.62 8.61
CA ALA A 33 2.08 -0.65 9.11
C ALA A 33 0.75 -0.77 8.35
N LEU A 34 -0.32 -0.28 8.97
CA LEU A 34 -1.58 -0.02 8.28
C LEU A 34 -1.52 1.38 7.65
N ALA A 35 -1.87 1.47 6.36
CA ALA A 35 -1.96 2.74 5.64
C ALA A 35 -3.37 2.91 5.06
N SER A 36 -3.92 4.12 5.18
CA SER A 36 -5.13 4.50 4.44
C SER A 36 -4.79 4.76 2.97
N LEU A 37 -5.76 4.54 2.09
CA LEU A 37 -5.66 4.82 0.65
C LEU A 37 -6.23 6.20 0.26
N VAL A 38 -6.40 7.13 1.22
CA VAL A 38 -7.11 8.39 0.98
C VAL A 38 -6.49 9.22 -0.15
N LEU A 39 -5.16 9.29 -0.24
CA LEU A 39 -4.48 10.05 -1.30
C LEU A 39 -4.66 9.38 -2.66
N GLU A 40 -4.55 8.05 -2.71
CA GLU A 40 -4.77 7.31 -3.94
C GLU A 40 -6.23 7.38 -4.41
N GLN A 41 -7.18 7.44 -3.49
CA GLN A 41 -8.59 7.67 -3.79
C GLN A 41 -8.85 9.08 -4.32
N GLU A 42 -8.23 10.12 -3.73
CA GLU A 42 -8.31 11.50 -4.23
C GLU A 42 -7.71 11.64 -5.64
N MET A 43 -6.71 10.83 -5.96
CA MET A 43 -6.11 10.74 -7.30
C MET A 43 -6.85 9.79 -8.25
N GLU A 44 -7.96 9.19 -7.82
CA GLU A 44 -8.76 8.23 -8.58
C GLU A 44 -7.95 7.03 -9.11
N ILE A 45 -6.99 6.55 -8.32
CA ILE A 45 -6.14 5.41 -8.68
C ILE A 45 -6.94 4.11 -8.59
N ASP A 46 -7.12 3.47 -9.74
CA ASP A 46 -7.61 2.10 -9.85
C ASP A 46 -6.43 1.11 -9.89
N PHE A 47 -6.15 0.44 -8.77
CA PHE A 47 -5.07 -0.54 -8.68
C PHE A 47 -5.28 -1.81 -9.54
N THR A 48 -6.47 -2.02 -10.11
CA THR A 48 -6.70 -3.08 -11.09
C THR A 48 -6.08 -2.73 -12.44
N ARG A 49 -5.99 -1.43 -12.76
CA ARG A 49 -5.43 -0.88 -14.00
C ARG A 49 -4.04 -0.30 -13.84
N LYS A 50 -3.73 0.24 -12.65
CA LYS A 50 -2.49 0.93 -12.34
C LYS A 50 -1.68 0.22 -11.25
N HIS A 51 -0.41 0.53 -11.17
CA HIS A 51 0.49 0.14 -10.07
C HIS A 51 1.38 1.32 -9.68
N GLY A 52 1.75 1.38 -8.39
CA GLY A 52 2.69 2.35 -7.87
C GLY A 52 4.14 1.91 -8.09
N VAL A 53 5.01 2.84 -8.44
CA VAL A 53 6.47 2.67 -8.40
C VAL A 53 7.03 3.77 -7.53
N SER A 54 7.66 3.37 -6.43
CA SER A 54 8.18 4.25 -5.40
C SER A 54 9.69 4.29 -5.39
N ARG A 55 10.24 5.50 -5.27
CA ARG A 55 11.67 5.76 -5.07
C ARG A 55 11.89 6.75 -3.94
N ILE A 56 13.11 6.79 -3.42
CA ILE A 56 13.56 7.84 -2.49
C ILE A 56 14.36 8.85 -3.30
N GLU A 57 13.94 10.11 -3.27
CA GLU A 57 14.59 11.22 -3.97
C GLU A 57 14.64 12.43 -3.03
N ASP A 58 15.85 12.95 -2.77
CA ASP A 58 16.08 14.07 -1.84
C ASP A 58 15.40 13.92 -0.46
N GLY A 59 15.46 12.70 0.10
CA GLY A 59 14.85 12.38 1.40
C GLY A 59 13.32 12.31 1.40
N ARG A 60 12.69 12.35 0.22
CA ARG A 60 11.25 12.19 0.03
C ARG A 60 10.95 10.85 -0.60
N ILE A 61 9.80 10.28 -0.26
CA ILE A 61 9.25 9.15 -1.01
C ILE A 61 8.41 9.72 -2.14
N ILE A 62 8.75 9.35 -3.37
CA ILE A 62 7.97 9.70 -4.57
C ILE A 62 7.38 8.40 -5.10
N THR A 63 6.05 8.38 -5.26
CA THR A 63 5.32 7.26 -5.86
C THR A 63 4.66 7.75 -7.15
N GLU A 64 5.00 7.09 -8.26
CA GLU A 64 4.38 7.31 -9.57
C GLU A 64 3.42 6.18 -9.88
N PHE A 65 2.29 6.48 -10.52
CA PHE A 65 1.26 5.48 -10.84
C PHE A 65 1.21 5.22 -12.35
N HIS A 66 1.54 3.98 -12.73
CA HIS A 66 1.72 3.56 -14.11
C HIS A 66 0.61 2.62 -14.55
N ASP A 67 0.11 2.79 -15.78
CA ASP A 67 -0.86 1.87 -16.38
C ASP A 67 -0.20 0.51 -16.67
N ARG A 68 -0.82 -0.56 -16.16
CA ARG A 68 -0.27 -1.92 -16.25
C ARG A 68 -0.20 -2.46 -17.67
N GLU A 69 -1.03 -1.95 -18.58
CA GLU A 69 -1.07 -2.39 -19.98
C GLU A 69 0.03 -1.75 -20.83
N SER A 70 0.27 -0.45 -20.66
CA SER A 70 1.26 0.29 -21.45
C SER A 70 2.65 0.30 -20.83
N ASP A 71 2.74 0.15 -19.51
CA ASP A 71 3.99 0.11 -18.76
C ASP A 71 3.92 -1.06 -17.76
N PRO A 72 4.06 -2.31 -18.24
CA PRO A 72 3.99 -3.47 -17.38
C PRO A 72 5.16 -3.46 -16.40
N ALA A 73 4.88 -3.64 -15.11
CA ALA A 73 5.91 -3.72 -14.09
C ALA A 73 6.95 -4.79 -14.47
N VAL A 74 8.17 -4.39 -14.82
CA VAL A 74 9.24 -5.34 -15.13
C VAL A 74 9.77 -5.90 -13.80
N ILE A 75 9.25 -7.07 -13.41
CA ILE A 75 9.37 -7.71 -12.08
C ILE A 75 10.82 -7.99 -11.63
N ARG A 76 11.82 -7.90 -12.52
CA ARG A 76 13.13 -8.53 -12.29
C ARG A 76 13.96 -7.95 -11.15
N SER A 77 13.64 -6.74 -10.66
CA SER A 77 14.38 -6.10 -9.54
C SER A 77 13.47 -5.17 -8.73
N ARG A 78 12.31 -5.63 -8.24
CA ARG A 78 11.38 -4.79 -7.46
C ARG A 78 10.95 -5.46 -6.14
N LEU A 79 10.90 -4.68 -5.06
CA LEU A 79 10.39 -5.09 -3.75
C LEU A 79 8.95 -4.60 -3.60
N CYS A 80 8.02 -5.47 -3.22
CA CYS A 80 6.67 -5.02 -2.91
C CYS A 80 6.65 -4.23 -1.60
N ILE A 81 6.06 -3.04 -1.61
CA ILE A 81 5.96 -2.17 -0.42
C ILE A 81 4.52 -1.89 0.00
N LYS A 82 3.53 -2.19 -0.87
CA LYS A 82 2.11 -2.08 -0.53
C LYS A 82 1.33 -3.25 -1.09
N TRP A 83 0.57 -3.87 -0.19
CA TRP A 83 -0.31 -4.98 -0.49
C TRP A 83 -1.76 -4.55 -0.36
N GLU A 84 -2.59 -4.97 -1.31
CA GLU A 84 -4.04 -4.83 -1.26
C GLU A 84 -4.66 -6.21 -1.09
N LEU A 85 -5.58 -6.35 -0.14
CA LEU A 85 -6.37 -7.57 0.02
C LEU A 85 -7.48 -7.59 -1.04
N ARG A 86 -7.45 -8.58 -1.93
CA ARG A 86 -8.48 -8.80 -2.95
C ARG A 86 -9.11 -10.17 -2.72
N GLY A 87 -10.28 -10.16 -2.08
CA GLY A 87 -10.90 -11.40 -1.58
C GLY A 87 -10.06 -12.00 -0.46
N GLN A 88 -9.40 -13.14 -0.72
CA GLN A 88 -8.50 -13.81 0.22
C GLN A 88 -7.02 -13.68 -0.16
N ASP A 89 -6.72 -13.05 -1.29
CA ASP A 89 -5.36 -12.95 -1.82
C ASP A 89 -4.75 -11.58 -1.50
N LEU A 90 -3.48 -11.57 -1.09
CA LEU A 90 -2.68 -10.34 -1.02
C LEU A 90 -2.03 -10.10 -2.38
N VAL A 91 -2.38 -8.97 -2.99
CA VAL A 91 -1.85 -8.56 -4.30
C VAL A 91 -0.93 -7.36 -4.12
N CYS A 92 0.27 -7.44 -4.70
CA CYS A 92 1.18 -6.30 -4.69
C CYS A 92 0.70 -5.20 -5.65
N VAL A 93 0.55 -3.99 -5.12
CA VAL A 93 0.02 -2.85 -5.87
C VAL A 93 0.99 -1.67 -5.94
N ASP A 94 2.02 -1.63 -5.10
CA ASP A 94 3.09 -0.63 -5.09
C ASP A 94 4.44 -1.30 -4.86
N TRP A 95 5.41 -0.88 -5.64
CA TRP A 95 6.71 -1.51 -5.77
C TRP A 95 7.79 -0.46 -5.53
N ARG A 96 8.87 -0.85 -4.87
CA ARG A 96 10.13 -0.11 -4.91
C ARG A 96 11.06 -0.74 -5.93
N GLU A 97 11.70 0.08 -6.76
CA GLU A 97 12.83 -0.40 -7.58
C GLU A 97 14.01 -0.75 -6.69
N ALA A 98 14.50 -1.99 -6.80
CA ALA A 98 15.73 -2.40 -6.16
C ALA A 98 16.89 -1.78 -6.93
N GLU A 99 17.66 -0.95 -6.24
CA GLU A 99 18.97 -0.53 -6.75
C GLU A 99 19.83 -1.79 -6.88
N VAL A 100 20.41 -1.99 -8.07
CA VAL A 100 21.35 -3.07 -8.37
C VAL A 100 22.74 -2.69 -7.89
#